data_AF-A0A7X9LCT1-F1
#
_entry.id   AF-A0A7X9LCT1-F1
#
_cell.length_a   1.000
_cell.length_b   1.000
_cell.length_c   1.000
_cell.angle_alpha   90.00
_cell.angle_beta   90.00
_cell.angle_gamma   90.00
#
_symmetry.space_group_name_H-M   'P 1'
#
loop_
_entity.id
_entity.type
_entity.pdbx_description
1 polymer ?
#
loop_
_entity_poly.entity_id
_entity_poly.type
_entity_poly.pdbx_seq_one_letter_code
_entity_poly.pdbx_strand_id
1 'polypeptide(L)'
;MKNKGKIEKCLLFCSLWGFALFISAIYYFLMSITQDLSTSSELVLWVEKHGTALAVISEAAIFSAVFLLISSHLLLAYVKCRLVKSIGSSLIIILAMALVLTSLFSGRLVYPVYHMVLDDTIAKLVISSMVAAVHMASLALSVFIVTISFSLSKKSKLILVTGILVALSQLVMAYPWLLPFETIFIIIPALLIWFMLFLRFISRFLGIK
;
A
#
# COMPACT_ATOMS: atom_id res chain seq x y z
N MET A 1 -3.00 34.19 -6.04
CA MET A 1 -2.31 33.36 -5.01
C MET A 1 -3.24 32.50 -4.15
N LYS A 2 -4.46 32.95 -3.77
CA LYS A 2 -5.41 32.19 -2.91
C LYS A 2 -5.88 30.83 -3.49
N ASN A 3 -5.90 30.68 -4.82
CA ASN A 3 -6.37 29.47 -5.49
C ASN A 3 -5.35 28.31 -5.49
N LYS A 4 -4.04 28.62 -5.42
CA LYS A 4 -2.96 27.61 -5.50
C LYS A 4 -3.00 26.66 -4.29
N GLY A 5 -3.14 27.21 -3.08
CA GLY A 5 -3.25 26.39 -1.86
C GLY A 5 -4.52 25.54 -1.78
N LYS A 6 -5.61 25.96 -2.44
CA LYS A 6 -6.86 25.17 -2.53
C LYS A 6 -6.70 23.97 -3.47
N ILE A 7 -5.99 24.14 -4.58
CA ILE A 7 -5.71 23.06 -5.54
C ILE A 7 -4.76 22.03 -4.92
N GLU A 8 -3.67 22.47 -4.27
CA GLU A 8 -2.72 21.57 -3.58
C GLU A 8 -3.40 20.75 -2.47
N LYS A 9 -4.35 21.35 -1.73
CA LYS A 9 -5.20 20.64 -0.75
C LYS A 9 -6.02 19.54 -1.38
N CYS A 10 -6.72 19.86 -2.47
CA CYS A 10 -7.58 18.91 -3.16
C CYS A 10 -6.74 17.76 -3.71
N LEU A 11 -5.60 18.07 -4.35
CA LEU A 11 -4.67 17.07 -4.87
C LEU A 11 -4.10 16.18 -3.77
N LEU A 12 -3.67 16.74 -2.63
CA LEU A 12 -3.16 15.95 -1.50
C LEU A 12 -4.24 15.02 -0.95
N PHE A 13 -5.46 15.52 -0.79
CA PHE A 13 -6.59 14.73 -0.31
C PHE A 13 -6.91 13.58 -1.27
N CYS A 14 -7.12 13.89 -2.56
CA CYS A 14 -7.44 12.90 -3.58
C CYS A 14 -6.33 11.86 -3.74
N SER A 15 -5.07 12.29 -3.68
CA SER A 15 -3.94 11.36 -3.84
C SER A 15 -3.71 10.45 -2.64
N LEU A 16 -3.76 10.97 -1.40
CA LEU A 16 -3.66 10.11 -0.21
C LEU A 16 -4.83 9.14 -0.12
N TRP A 17 -6.05 9.60 -0.42
CA TRP A 17 -7.23 8.74 -0.40
C TRP A 17 -7.19 7.70 -1.52
N GLY A 18 -6.79 8.11 -2.73
CA GLY A 18 -6.57 7.19 -3.86
C GLY A 18 -5.56 6.10 -3.49
N PHE A 19 -4.40 6.48 -2.94
CA PHE A 19 -3.41 5.52 -2.43
C PHE A 19 -4.03 4.53 -1.43
N ALA A 20 -4.75 5.03 -0.42
CA ALA A 20 -5.36 4.20 0.61
C ALA A 20 -6.40 3.22 0.03
N LEU A 21 -7.19 3.63 -0.96
CA LEU A 21 -8.17 2.77 -1.63
C LEU A 21 -7.49 1.69 -2.47
N PHE A 22 -6.51 2.06 -3.31
CA PHE A 22 -5.84 1.09 -4.18
C PHE A 22 -5.04 0.07 -3.38
N ILE A 23 -4.34 0.47 -2.32
CA ILE A 23 -3.62 -0.50 -1.48
C ILE A 23 -4.57 -1.43 -0.72
N SER A 24 -5.75 -0.94 -0.33
CA SER A 24 -6.80 -1.79 0.25
C SER A 24 -7.33 -2.81 -0.75
N ALA A 25 -7.52 -2.41 -2.01
CA ALA A 25 -7.93 -3.34 -3.06
C ALA A 25 -6.88 -4.45 -3.28
N ILE A 26 -5.59 -4.09 -3.33
CA ILE A 26 -4.49 -5.07 -3.43
C ILE A 26 -4.58 -6.10 -2.30
N TYR A 27 -4.69 -5.66 -1.04
CA TYR A 27 -4.79 -6.59 0.08
C TYR A 27 -6.04 -7.46 0.00
N TYR A 28 -7.19 -6.89 -0.37
CA TYR A 28 -8.44 -7.63 -0.49
C TYR A 28 -8.35 -8.77 -1.49
N PHE A 29 -7.92 -8.45 -2.72
CA PHE A 29 -7.80 -9.46 -3.76
C PHE A 29 -6.70 -10.47 -3.45
N LEU A 30 -5.55 -10.02 -2.92
CA LEU A 30 -4.46 -10.93 -2.57
C LEU A 30 -4.90 -11.96 -1.53
N MET A 31 -5.47 -11.51 -0.40
CA MET A 31 -5.95 -12.42 0.65
C MET A 31 -7.08 -13.34 0.17
N SER A 32 -7.92 -12.87 -0.77
CA SER A 32 -8.98 -13.66 -1.37
C SER A 32 -8.42 -14.83 -2.19
N ILE A 33 -7.42 -14.58 -3.03
CA ILE A 33 -6.88 -15.60 -3.94
C ILE A 33 -5.86 -16.53 -3.27
N THR A 34 -5.15 -16.07 -2.23
CA THR A 34 -4.11 -16.88 -1.57
C THR A 34 -4.65 -17.93 -0.59
N GLN A 35 -5.95 -17.90 -0.25
CA GLN A 35 -6.59 -18.95 0.55
C GLN A 35 -6.45 -20.33 -0.10
N ASP A 36 -6.77 -20.40 -1.38
CA ASP A 36 -6.78 -21.65 -2.14
C ASP A 36 -5.37 -22.10 -2.54
N LEU A 37 -4.39 -21.18 -2.53
CA LEU A 37 -3.01 -21.41 -3.01
C LEU A 37 -2.26 -22.48 -2.22
N SER A 38 -2.58 -22.69 -0.95
CA SER A 38 -1.95 -23.72 -0.11
C SER A 38 -2.36 -25.15 -0.48
N THR A 39 -3.42 -25.30 -1.28
CA THR A 39 -4.01 -26.60 -1.65
C THR A 39 -3.86 -26.94 -3.13
N SER A 40 -3.38 -26.02 -3.97
CA SER A 40 -3.23 -26.26 -5.40
C SER A 40 -1.96 -27.03 -5.72
N SER A 41 -2.11 -28.23 -6.27
CA SER A 41 -1.01 -28.99 -6.89
C SER A 41 -0.62 -28.45 -8.27
N GLU A 42 -1.50 -27.68 -8.92
CA GLU A 42 -1.35 -27.13 -10.26
C GLU A 42 -1.47 -25.60 -10.21
N LEU A 43 -0.33 -24.90 -10.28
CA LEU A 43 -0.27 -23.45 -10.09
C LEU A 43 -0.76 -22.69 -11.32
N VAL A 44 -0.55 -23.24 -12.51
CA VAL A 44 -1.06 -22.65 -13.76
C VAL A 44 -2.60 -22.58 -13.75
N LEU A 45 -3.30 -23.65 -13.35
CA LEU A 45 -4.77 -23.61 -13.23
C LEU A 45 -5.25 -22.60 -12.18
N TRP A 46 -4.51 -22.45 -11.07
CA TRP A 46 -4.80 -21.42 -10.09
C TRP A 46 -4.68 -20.02 -10.70
N VAL A 47 -3.63 -19.77 -11.49
CA VAL A 47 -3.45 -18.48 -12.19
C VAL A 47 -4.60 -18.23 -13.16
N GLU A 48 -5.02 -19.23 -13.93
CA GLU A 48 -6.17 -19.11 -14.85
C GLU A 48 -7.47 -18.80 -14.10
N LYS A 49 -7.74 -19.51 -13.01
CA LYS A 49 -8.92 -19.30 -12.14
C LYS A 49 -8.97 -17.88 -11.58
N HIS A 50 -7.81 -17.31 -11.23
CA HIS A 50 -7.70 -16.02 -10.54
C HIS A 50 -7.18 -14.87 -11.42
N GLY A 51 -7.13 -15.07 -12.75
CA GLY A 51 -6.51 -14.11 -13.67
C GLY A 51 -7.10 -12.70 -13.60
N THR A 52 -8.41 -12.57 -13.41
CA THR A 52 -9.06 -11.25 -13.26
C THR A 52 -8.62 -10.53 -11.99
N ALA A 53 -8.54 -11.23 -10.86
CA ALA A 53 -8.09 -10.67 -9.59
C ALA A 53 -6.61 -10.27 -9.66
N LEU A 54 -5.76 -11.10 -10.28
CA LEU A 54 -4.34 -10.80 -10.50
C LEU A 54 -4.14 -9.58 -11.41
N ALA A 55 -4.94 -9.42 -12.46
CA ALA A 55 -4.93 -8.21 -13.29
C ALA A 55 -5.33 -6.96 -12.48
N VAL A 56 -6.38 -7.06 -11.66
CA VAL A 56 -6.79 -5.94 -10.78
C VAL A 56 -5.69 -5.59 -9.77
N ILE A 57 -5.03 -6.58 -9.16
CA ILE A 57 -3.87 -6.35 -8.27
C ILE A 57 -2.77 -5.60 -9.04
N SER A 58 -2.49 -6.02 -10.28
CA SER A 58 -1.47 -5.41 -11.13
C SER A 58 -1.73 -3.92 -11.36
N GLU A 59 -2.93 -3.58 -11.81
CA GLU A 59 -3.31 -2.20 -12.08
C GLU A 59 -3.42 -1.38 -10.79
N ALA A 60 -4.02 -1.93 -9.74
CA ALA A 60 -4.14 -1.25 -8.46
C ALA A 60 -2.77 -0.92 -7.86
N ALA A 61 -1.78 -1.80 -8.02
CA ALA A 61 -0.43 -1.58 -7.52
C ALA A 61 0.28 -0.40 -8.21
N ILE A 62 0.17 -0.29 -9.54
CA ILE A 62 0.80 0.85 -10.25
C ILE A 62 0.10 2.17 -9.92
N PHE A 63 -1.24 2.19 -9.87
CA PHE A 63 -1.98 3.40 -9.47
C PHE A 63 -1.67 3.79 -8.02
N SER A 64 -1.59 2.82 -7.12
CA SER A 64 -1.19 3.04 -5.72
C SER A 64 0.19 3.71 -5.64
N ALA A 65 1.19 3.22 -6.38
CA ALA A 65 2.52 3.81 -6.42
C ALA A 65 2.50 5.27 -6.90
N VAL A 66 1.75 5.57 -7.97
CA VAL A 66 1.62 6.94 -8.50
C VAL A 66 0.97 7.88 -7.48
N PHE A 67 -0.14 7.47 -6.88
CA PHE A 67 -0.83 8.26 -5.87
C PHE A 67 0.01 8.47 -4.61
N LEU A 68 0.80 7.47 -4.20
CA LEU A 68 1.77 7.59 -3.12
C LEU A 68 2.85 8.63 -3.42
N LEU A 69 3.42 8.63 -4.62
CA LEU A 69 4.47 9.57 -4.99
C LEU A 69 3.95 11.02 -5.06
N ILE A 70 2.75 11.23 -5.60
CA ILE A 70 2.12 12.55 -5.63
C ILE A 70 1.83 13.05 -4.20
N SER A 71 1.17 12.22 -3.39
CA SER A 71 0.78 12.58 -2.03
C SER A 71 1.99 12.84 -1.14
N SER A 72 3.03 12.01 -1.25
CA SER A 72 4.26 12.16 -0.48
C SER A 72 5.04 13.41 -0.83
N HIS A 73 5.14 13.76 -2.11
CA HIS A 73 5.78 15.00 -2.55
C HIS A 73 5.11 16.22 -1.90
N LEU A 74 3.77 16.24 -1.90
CA LEU A 74 2.97 17.29 -1.28
C LEU A 74 3.11 17.28 0.25
N LEU A 75 3.04 16.11 0.89
CA LEU A 75 3.10 15.96 2.34
C LEU A 75 4.46 16.34 2.93
N LEU A 76 5.55 15.85 2.34
CA LEU A 76 6.92 16.07 2.80
C LEU A 76 7.38 17.53 2.61
N ALA A 77 6.71 18.30 1.77
CA ALA A 77 6.93 19.74 1.67
C ALA A 77 6.66 20.46 3.01
N TYR A 78 5.79 19.91 3.86
CA TYR A 78 5.41 20.51 5.13
C TYR A 78 6.14 19.96 6.36
N VAL A 79 6.97 18.93 6.18
CA VAL A 79 7.77 18.34 7.26
C VAL A 79 9.02 19.19 7.49
N LYS A 80 9.09 19.86 8.65
CA LYS A 80 10.23 20.74 9.01
C LYS A 80 11.49 19.98 9.44
N CYS A 81 11.34 18.81 10.05
CA CYS A 81 12.48 18.04 10.54
C CYS A 81 13.18 17.34 9.37
N ARG A 82 14.44 17.71 9.10
CA ARG A 82 15.23 17.18 7.97
C ARG A 82 15.40 15.65 8.02
N LEU A 83 15.65 15.12 9.22
CA LEU A 83 15.82 13.67 9.43
C LEU A 83 14.54 12.90 9.10
N VAL A 84 13.40 13.33 9.64
CA VAL A 84 12.08 12.72 9.37
C VAL A 84 11.75 12.82 7.88
N LYS A 85 12.05 13.96 7.24
CA LYS A 85 11.83 14.13 5.81
C LYS A 85 12.67 13.16 4.97
N SER A 86 13.95 12.97 5.33
CA SER A 86 14.85 12.04 4.64
C SER A 86 14.39 10.60 4.80
N ILE A 87 14.15 10.15 6.04
CA ILE A 87 13.69 8.78 6.33
C ILE A 87 12.36 8.51 5.65
N GLY A 88 11.40 9.46 5.77
CA GLY A 88 10.10 9.35 5.12
C GLY A 88 10.23 9.22 3.60
N SER A 89 11.07 10.04 2.96
CA SER A 89 11.32 9.96 1.51
C SER A 89 11.90 8.61 1.10
N SER A 90 12.86 8.07 1.85
CA SER A 90 13.44 6.76 1.56
C SER A 90 12.40 5.64 1.68
N LEU A 91 11.58 5.66 2.74
CA LEU A 91 10.52 4.67 2.94
C LEU A 91 9.44 4.74 1.85
N ILE A 92 9.08 5.94 1.40
CA ILE A 92 8.15 6.15 0.29
C ILE A 92 8.70 5.56 -1.00
N ILE A 93 9.98 5.74 -1.30
CA ILE A 93 10.62 5.17 -2.49
C ILE A 93 10.60 3.64 -2.42
N ILE A 94 10.96 3.06 -1.26
CA ILE A 94 10.93 1.61 -1.05
C ILE A 94 9.49 1.08 -1.23
N LEU A 95 8.51 1.75 -0.63
CA LEU A 95 7.11 1.36 -0.74
C LEU A 95 6.59 1.46 -2.19
N ALA A 96 6.91 2.55 -2.90
CA ALA A 96 6.56 2.71 -4.31
C ALA A 96 7.22 1.62 -5.17
N MET A 97 8.49 1.29 -4.92
CA MET A 97 9.18 0.21 -5.61
C MET A 97 8.53 -1.15 -5.34
N ALA A 98 8.17 -1.44 -4.09
CA ALA A 98 7.48 -2.67 -3.73
C ALA A 98 6.11 -2.80 -4.43
N LEU A 99 5.38 -1.70 -4.60
CA LEU A 99 4.14 -1.65 -5.37
C LEU A 99 4.38 -1.86 -6.87
N VAL A 100 5.41 -1.25 -7.45
CA VAL A 100 5.80 -1.50 -8.85
C VAL A 100 6.18 -2.97 -9.06
N LEU A 101 6.92 -3.57 -8.14
CA LEU A 101 7.27 -4.99 -8.19
C LEU A 101 6.03 -5.88 -8.05
N THR A 102 5.10 -5.52 -7.16
CA THR A 102 3.80 -6.20 -7.04
C THR A 102 3.08 -6.19 -8.39
N SER A 103 2.99 -5.01 -9.03
CA SER A 103 2.40 -4.83 -10.35
C SER A 103 3.06 -5.72 -11.40
N LEU A 104 4.39 -5.68 -11.47
CA LEU A 104 5.18 -6.46 -12.42
C LEU A 104 4.95 -7.96 -12.27
N PHE A 105 5.00 -8.49 -11.04
CA PHE A 105 4.85 -9.93 -10.81
C PHE A 105 3.40 -10.40 -11.03
N SER A 106 2.40 -9.67 -10.53
CA SER A 106 1.00 -10.02 -10.81
C SER A 106 0.66 -9.91 -12.30
N GLY A 107 1.17 -8.87 -12.96
CA GLY A 107 1.00 -8.65 -14.39
C GLY A 107 1.65 -9.75 -15.22
N ARG A 108 2.82 -10.26 -14.80
CA ARG A 108 3.51 -11.35 -15.50
C ARG A 108 2.72 -12.66 -15.48
N LEU A 109 1.90 -12.89 -14.46
CA LEU A 109 1.05 -14.08 -14.37
C LEU A 109 -0.12 -14.04 -15.36
N VAL A 110 -0.60 -12.85 -15.74
CA VAL A 110 -1.84 -12.69 -16.52
C VAL A 110 -1.65 -12.15 -17.92
N TYR A 111 -0.62 -11.32 -18.13
CA TYR A 111 -0.36 -10.70 -19.42
C TYR A 111 0.63 -11.55 -20.23
N PRO A 112 0.23 -12.03 -21.42
CA PRO A 112 1.13 -12.79 -22.27
C PRO A 112 2.24 -11.88 -22.78
N VAL A 113 3.49 -12.35 -22.73
CA VAL A 113 4.67 -11.64 -23.23
C VAL A 113 5.41 -12.57 -24.17
N TYR A 114 5.51 -12.17 -25.45
CA TYR A 114 6.25 -12.87 -26.50
C TYR A 114 6.03 -14.39 -26.58
N HIS A 115 4.79 -14.85 -26.39
CA HIS A 115 4.42 -16.28 -26.40
C HIS A 115 5.16 -17.18 -25.39
N MET A 116 5.80 -16.59 -24.37
CA MET A 116 6.40 -17.35 -23.27
C MET A 116 5.29 -17.98 -22.43
N VAL A 117 5.18 -19.31 -22.53
CA VAL A 117 4.19 -20.11 -21.80
C VAL A 117 4.55 -20.15 -20.31
N LEU A 118 3.54 -19.98 -19.46
CA LEU A 118 3.69 -20.12 -18.03
C LEU A 118 3.71 -21.62 -17.69
N ASP A 119 4.77 -22.09 -17.07
CA ASP A 119 4.83 -23.41 -16.43
C ASP A 119 4.74 -23.27 -14.90
N ASP A 120 4.54 -24.38 -14.20
CA ASP A 120 4.39 -24.38 -12.75
C ASP A 120 5.65 -23.90 -12.00
N THR A 121 6.84 -24.08 -12.57
CA THR A 121 8.09 -23.62 -11.93
C THR A 121 8.20 -22.11 -11.99
N ILE A 122 7.93 -21.52 -13.16
CA ILE A 122 7.87 -20.08 -13.36
C ILE A 122 6.74 -19.48 -12.53
N ALA A 123 5.54 -20.09 -12.56
CA ALA A 123 4.40 -19.64 -11.76
C ALA A 123 4.74 -19.60 -10.28
N LYS A 124 5.38 -20.65 -9.73
CA LYS A 124 5.81 -20.71 -8.33
C LYS A 124 6.76 -19.57 -7.97
N LEU A 125 7.78 -19.33 -8.80
CA LEU A 125 8.75 -18.26 -8.58
C LEU A 125 8.09 -16.88 -8.63
N VAL A 126 7.23 -16.64 -9.62
CA VAL A 126 6.57 -15.34 -9.81
C VAL A 126 5.56 -15.08 -8.70
N ILE A 127 4.75 -16.07 -8.29
CA ILE A 127 3.83 -15.97 -7.16
C ILE A 127 4.59 -15.68 -5.86
N SER A 128 5.67 -16.42 -5.59
CA SER A 128 6.51 -16.18 -4.41
C SER A 128 7.10 -14.76 -4.41
N SER A 129 7.51 -14.27 -5.58
CA SER A 129 8.07 -12.92 -5.72
C SER A 129 7.02 -11.82 -5.55
N MET A 130 5.80 -12.04 -6.05
CA MET A 130 4.65 -11.17 -5.83
C MET A 130 4.33 -11.05 -4.32
N VAL A 131 4.24 -12.19 -3.63
CA VAL A 131 3.97 -12.21 -2.18
C VAL A 131 5.09 -11.52 -1.40
N ALA A 132 6.35 -11.73 -1.77
CA ALA A 132 7.49 -11.03 -1.16
C ALA A 132 7.45 -9.51 -1.38
N ALA A 133 7.03 -9.05 -2.57
CA ALA A 133 6.86 -7.63 -2.86
C ALA A 133 5.77 -7.00 -1.97
N VAL A 134 4.63 -7.68 -1.78
CA VAL A 134 3.56 -7.19 -0.89
C VAL A 134 3.99 -7.20 0.57
N HIS A 135 4.72 -8.23 1.01
CA HIS A 135 5.33 -8.28 2.34
C HIS A 135 6.22 -7.04 2.58
N MET A 136 7.11 -6.74 1.62
CA MET A 136 7.99 -5.56 1.69
C MET A 136 7.18 -4.25 1.73
N ALA A 137 6.12 -4.13 0.93
CA ALA A 137 5.25 -2.96 0.94
C ALA A 137 4.59 -2.77 2.31
N SER A 138 4.08 -3.84 2.91
CA SER A 138 3.42 -3.77 4.22
C SER A 138 4.40 -3.35 5.34
N LEU A 139 5.62 -3.89 5.34
CA LEU A 139 6.67 -3.48 6.29
C LEU A 139 7.07 -2.01 6.10
N ALA A 140 7.32 -1.58 4.85
CA ALA A 140 7.70 -0.20 4.57
C ALA A 140 6.59 0.78 5.00
N LEU A 141 5.32 0.43 4.75
CA LEU A 141 4.17 1.22 5.19
C LEU A 141 4.05 1.26 6.72
N SER A 142 4.26 0.13 7.40
CA SER A 142 4.26 0.07 8.87
C SER A 142 5.28 1.04 9.47
N VAL A 143 6.55 0.97 9.02
CA VAL A 143 7.63 1.84 9.50
C VAL A 143 7.34 3.31 9.15
N PHE A 144 6.79 3.58 7.96
CA PHE A 144 6.40 4.92 7.55
C PHE A 144 5.34 5.53 8.48
N ILE A 145 4.28 4.78 8.78
CA ILE A 145 3.20 5.21 9.67
C ILE A 145 3.75 5.53 11.06
N VAL A 146 4.61 4.67 11.63
CA VAL A 146 5.25 4.93 12.92
C VAL A 146 6.08 6.21 12.87
N THR A 147 6.93 6.34 11.85
CA THR A 147 7.85 7.48 11.70
C THR A 147 7.09 8.81 11.66
N ILE A 148 6.03 8.88 10.83
CA ILE A 148 5.21 10.09 10.73
C ILE A 148 4.43 10.32 12.03
N SER A 149 3.79 9.30 12.59
CA SER A 149 2.98 9.42 13.80
C SER A 149 3.83 9.90 14.99
N PHE A 150 5.05 9.41 15.13
CA PHE A 150 6.00 9.85 16.14
C PHE A 150 6.44 11.31 15.92
N SER A 151 6.68 11.71 14.67
CA SER A 151 7.02 13.11 14.35
C SER A 151 5.90 14.09 14.72
N LEU A 152 4.65 13.62 14.77
CA LEU A 152 3.46 14.39 15.10
C LEU A 152 3.01 14.22 16.57
N SER A 153 3.73 13.42 17.37
CA SER A 153 3.39 13.10 18.75
C SER A 153 3.17 14.33 19.64
N LYS A 154 3.99 15.38 19.46
CA LYS A 154 3.85 16.64 20.21
C LYS A 154 2.58 17.42 19.88
N LYS A 155 1.95 17.14 18.73
CA LYS A 155 0.78 17.86 18.23
C LYS A 155 -0.52 17.11 18.42
N SER A 156 -0.49 15.77 18.39
CA SER A 156 -1.66 14.93 18.61
C SER A 156 -1.27 13.55 19.12
N LYS A 157 -1.60 13.29 20.39
CA LYS A 157 -1.50 11.94 20.97
C LYS A 157 -2.44 10.95 20.27
N LEU A 158 -3.58 11.42 19.77
CA LEU A 158 -4.52 10.58 19.04
C LEU A 158 -3.89 9.99 17.78
N ILE A 159 -3.23 10.82 16.95
CA ILE A 159 -2.54 10.37 15.74
C ILE A 159 -1.41 9.38 16.07
N LEU A 160 -0.69 9.61 17.17
CA LEU A 160 0.34 8.70 17.65
C LEU A 160 -0.23 7.32 17.98
N VAL A 161 -1.24 7.28 18.86
CA VAL A 161 -1.83 6.01 19.34
C VAL A 161 -2.47 5.25 18.19
N THR A 162 -3.32 5.90 17.39
CA THR A 162 -3.97 5.24 16.26
C THR A 162 -2.96 4.84 15.19
N GLY A 163 -1.91 5.63 14.98
CA GLY A 163 -0.82 5.30 14.06
C GLY A 163 -0.03 4.08 14.47
N ILE A 164 0.29 3.93 15.76
CA ILE A 164 0.96 2.72 16.27
C ILE A 164 0.06 1.50 16.06
N LEU A 165 -1.23 1.58 16.39
CA LEU A 165 -2.17 0.47 16.19
C LEU A 165 -2.27 0.06 14.71
N VAL A 166 -2.36 1.04 13.81
CA VAL A 166 -2.40 0.74 12.37
C VAL A 166 -1.07 0.21 11.86
N ALA A 167 0.07 0.73 12.32
CA ALA A 167 1.37 0.17 11.96
C ALA A 167 1.52 -1.30 12.40
N LEU A 168 1.05 -1.65 13.60
CA LEU A 168 1.01 -3.05 14.05
C LEU A 168 0.10 -3.90 13.16
N SER A 169 -1.05 -3.38 12.73
CA SER A 169 -1.91 -4.09 11.77
C SER A 169 -1.23 -4.31 10.42
N GLN A 170 -0.41 -3.36 9.94
CA GLN A 170 0.39 -3.54 8.73
C GLN A 170 1.53 -4.53 8.93
N LEU A 171 2.15 -4.58 10.12
CA LEU A 171 3.13 -5.61 10.44
C LEU A 171 2.51 -7.01 10.38
N VAL A 172 1.29 -7.16 10.89
CA VAL A 172 0.51 -8.40 10.78
C VAL A 172 0.24 -8.71 9.30
N MET A 173 -0.26 -7.73 8.53
CA MET A 173 -0.51 -7.87 7.08
C MET A 173 0.74 -8.11 6.22
N ALA A 174 1.94 -7.98 6.77
CA ALA A 174 3.15 -8.38 6.07
C ALA A 174 3.21 -9.91 5.87
N TYR A 175 2.42 -10.69 6.61
CA TYR A 175 2.38 -12.14 6.53
C TYR A 175 0.99 -12.65 6.14
N PRO A 176 0.43 -12.23 4.98
CA PRO A 176 -0.94 -12.55 4.60
C PRO A 176 -1.22 -14.06 4.56
N TRP A 177 -0.22 -14.88 4.23
CA TRP A 177 -0.32 -16.34 4.19
C TRP A 177 -0.44 -17.03 5.55
N LEU A 178 -0.23 -16.30 6.66
CA LEU A 178 -0.43 -16.82 8.03
C LEU A 178 -1.76 -16.37 8.63
N LEU A 179 -2.56 -15.60 7.89
CA LEU A 179 -3.74 -14.95 8.42
C LEU A 179 -5.01 -15.54 7.83
N PRO A 180 -6.05 -15.73 8.65
CA PRO A 180 -7.36 -16.07 8.14
C PRO A 180 -7.95 -14.87 7.38
N PHE A 181 -8.73 -15.13 6.32
CA PHE A 181 -9.25 -14.10 5.42
C PHE A 181 -10.01 -13.00 6.16
N GLU A 182 -10.72 -13.38 7.23
CA GLU A 182 -11.58 -12.51 8.02
C GLU A 182 -10.81 -11.36 8.69
N THR A 183 -9.49 -11.51 8.88
CA THR A 183 -8.63 -10.43 9.42
C THR A 183 -8.71 -9.15 8.58
N ILE A 184 -8.98 -9.28 7.28
CA ILE A 184 -9.02 -8.14 6.38
C ILE A 184 -10.15 -7.17 6.68
N PHE A 185 -11.27 -7.67 7.22
CA PHE A 185 -12.43 -6.85 7.62
C PHE A 185 -12.15 -5.97 8.84
N ILE A 186 -11.02 -6.19 9.52
CA ILE A 186 -10.56 -5.35 10.62
C ILE A 186 -9.44 -4.42 10.14
N ILE A 187 -8.45 -4.98 9.43
CA ILE A 187 -7.22 -4.26 9.10
C ILE A 187 -7.44 -3.19 8.02
N ILE A 188 -8.20 -3.48 6.95
CA ILE A 188 -8.50 -2.48 5.91
C ILE A 188 -9.26 -1.29 6.50
N PRO A 189 -10.38 -1.48 7.24
CA PRO A 189 -11.08 -0.34 7.82
C PRO A 189 -10.20 0.46 8.80
N ALA A 190 -9.37 -0.20 9.61
CA ALA A 190 -8.45 0.49 10.51
C ALA A 190 -7.48 1.41 9.75
N LEU A 191 -6.91 0.91 8.64
CA LEU A 191 -6.02 1.68 7.76
C LEU A 191 -6.74 2.89 7.15
N LEU A 192 -7.93 2.67 6.58
CA LEU A 192 -8.73 3.72 5.95
C LEU A 192 -9.15 4.80 6.96
N ILE A 193 -9.63 4.40 8.14
CA ILE A 193 -10.00 5.31 9.23
C ILE A 193 -8.78 6.15 9.64
N TRP A 194 -7.62 5.53 9.78
CA TRP A 194 -6.41 6.27 10.14
C TRP A 194 -6.00 7.27 9.06
N PHE A 195 -6.04 6.90 7.77
CA PHE A 195 -5.79 7.86 6.68
C PHE A 195 -6.76 9.04 6.70
N MET A 196 -8.05 8.82 6.99
CA MET A 196 -9.01 9.91 7.15
C MET A 196 -8.67 10.81 8.35
N LEU A 197 -8.33 10.23 9.50
CA LEU A 197 -7.93 10.98 10.69
C LEU A 197 -6.66 11.81 10.41
N PHE A 198 -5.68 11.20 9.74
CA PHE A 198 -4.44 11.83 9.33
C PHE A 198 -4.67 13.00 8.38
N LEU A 199 -5.50 12.81 7.35
CA LEU A 199 -5.93 13.86 6.41
C LEU A 199 -6.63 15.02 7.11
N ARG A 200 -7.57 14.72 8.02
CA ARG A 200 -8.28 15.73 8.80
C ARG A 200 -7.35 16.49 9.74
N PHE A 201 -6.35 15.80 10.30
CA PHE A 201 -5.35 16.43 11.15
C PHE A 201 -4.45 17.37 10.35
N ILE A 202 -3.92 16.91 9.20
CA ILE A 202 -3.05 17.70 8.32
C ILE A 202 -3.76 18.94 7.81
N SER A 203 -5.00 18.80 7.34
CA SER A 203 -5.78 19.93 6.82
C SER A 203 -6.02 21.03 7.86
N ARG A 204 -6.14 20.67 9.15
CA ARG A 204 -6.24 21.63 10.27
C ARG A 204 -4.90 22.24 10.66
N PHE A 205 -3.84 21.44 10.72
CA PHE A 205 -2.57 21.86 11.32
C PHE A 205 -1.67 22.65 10.38
N LEU A 206 -1.77 22.42 9.07
CA LEU A 206 -0.93 23.12 8.10
C LEU A 206 -1.36 24.57 7.83
N GLY A 207 -2.33 25.11 8.57
CA GLY A 207 -2.76 26.50 8.38
C GLY A 207 -3.18 26.78 6.94
N ILE A 208 -3.65 25.74 6.24
CA ILE A 208 -4.07 25.86 4.85
C ILE A 208 -5.45 26.50 4.88
N LYS A 209 -5.52 27.83 4.96
CA LYS A 209 -6.72 28.60 4.59
C LYS A 209 -6.95 28.50 3.09
#